data_AF-A0A2M7ZGR4-F1
#
_entry.id   AF-A0A2M7ZGR4-F1
#
_cell.length_a   1.000
_cell.length_b   1.000
_cell.length_c   1.000
_cell.angle_alpha   90.00
_cell.angle_beta   90.00
_cell.angle_gamma   90.00
#
_symmetry.space_group_name_H-M   'P 1'
#
loop_
_entity.id
_entity.type
_entity.pdbx_description
1 polymer ?
#
loop_
_entity_poly.entity_id
_entity_poly.type
_entity_poly.pdbx_seq_one_letter_code
_entity_poly.pdbx_strand_id
1 'polypeptide(L)'
;MIKKIALSIFIQITSFQICSNATNYEEDNFLIVEVVTPAKQVYDDGIYRVQFSSFYVVDEVGNKIISSGEVFDYAAKIKLKEGFYTIFYKNLTGKLAQKEINITKGNMLQIRLD
;
A
#
# COMPACT_ATOMS: atom_id res chain seq x y z
N MET A 1 12.27 -20.23 -63.63
CA MET A 1 11.15 -19.40 -63.14
C MET A 1 10.70 -19.96 -61.79
N ILE A 2 10.66 -19.10 -60.78
CA ILE A 2 10.42 -19.41 -59.36
C ILE A 2 8.93 -19.62 -59.08
N LYS A 3 8.60 -20.59 -58.22
CA LYS A 3 7.65 -20.52 -57.08
C LYS A 3 7.39 -21.96 -56.61
N LYS A 4 8.07 -22.48 -55.57
CA LYS A 4 7.84 -22.27 -54.12
C LYS A 4 6.40 -22.58 -53.67
N ILE A 5 6.34 -23.31 -52.53
CA ILE A 5 5.26 -23.40 -51.54
C ILE A 5 4.27 -24.54 -51.82
N ALA A 6 3.92 -25.43 -50.90
CA ALA A 6 4.39 -25.75 -49.55
C ALA A 6 3.59 -26.98 -49.08
N LEU A 7 3.89 -27.41 -47.86
CA LEU A 7 2.98 -28.11 -46.97
C LEU A 7 2.88 -29.63 -47.18
N SER A 8 4.07 -30.25 -47.11
CA SER A 8 4.24 -31.36 -46.17
C SER A 8 3.65 -30.92 -44.83
N ILE A 9 2.44 -31.40 -44.53
CA ILE A 9 1.80 -31.31 -43.23
C ILE A 9 2.63 -32.22 -42.34
N PHE A 10 3.75 -31.66 -41.89
CA PHE A 10 4.61 -32.27 -40.90
C PHE A 10 3.79 -32.26 -39.61
N ILE A 11 3.24 -33.44 -39.34
CA ILE A 11 2.68 -33.86 -38.07
C ILE A 11 3.81 -33.70 -37.04
N GLN A 12 3.92 -32.50 -36.50
CA GLN A 12 4.61 -32.22 -35.26
C GLN A 12 3.63 -31.47 -34.39
N ILE A 13 2.62 -32.23 -33.94
CA ILE A 13 2.00 -32.00 -32.64
C ILE A 13 3.09 -32.31 -31.63
N THR A 14 4.10 -31.44 -31.54
CA THR A 14 4.94 -31.36 -30.35
C THR A 14 4.00 -30.91 -29.27
N SER A 15 3.61 -31.89 -28.46
CA SER A 15 3.09 -31.74 -27.12
C SER A 15 3.83 -30.63 -26.40
N PHE A 16 3.33 -29.40 -26.53
CA PHE A 16 3.53 -28.35 -25.55
C PHE A 16 2.85 -28.86 -24.29
N GLN A 17 3.60 -29.60 -23.48
CA GLN A 17 3.34 -29.64 -22.07
C GLN A 17 3.58 -28.20 -21.59
N ILE A 18 2.50 -27.42 -21.59
CA ILE A 18 2.43 -26.22 -20.78
C ILE A 18 2.51 -26.75 -19.35
N CYS A 19 3.72 -26.90 -18.82
CA CYS A 19 3.93 -26.91 -17.39
C CYS A 19 3.40 -25.57 -16.91
N SER A 20 2.14 -25.57 -16.48
CA SER A 20 1.56 -24.53 -15.67
C SER A 20 2.43 -24.48 -14.42
N ASN A 21 3.48 -23.65 -14.46
CA ASN A 21 4.09 -23.16 -13.24
C ASN A 21 2.99 -22.35 -12.56
N ALA A 22 2.26 -23.00 -11.66
CA ALA A 22 1.61 -22.30 -10.59
C ALA A 22 2.75 -21.65 -9.81
N THR A 23 3.11 -20.42 -10.17
CA THR A 23 3.86 -19.58 -9.27
C THR A 23 2.96 -19.48 -8.05
N ASN A 24 3.36 -20.12 -6.94
CA ASN A 24 2.88 -19.73 -5.63
C ASN A 24 3.15 -18.23 -5.58
N TYR A 25 2.11 -17.44 -5.84
CA TYR A 25 2.12 -16.03 -5.57
C TYR A 25 2.46 -16.00 -4.08
N GLU A 26 3.71 -15.66 -3.75
CA GLU A 26 4.06 -15.31 -2.38
C GLU A 26 2.98 -14.31 -1.98
N GLU A 27 2.19 -14.66 -0.96
CA GLU A 27 1.30 -13.70 -0.33
C GLU A 27 2.13 -12.45 -0.10
N ASP A 28 1.76 -11.35 -0.75
CA ASP A 28 2.38 -10.06 -0.54
C ASP A 28 2.36 -9.82 0.98
N ASN A 29 3.51 -9.97 1.64
CA ASN A 29 3.59 -9.87 3.09
C ASN A 29 3.40 -8.41 3.49
N PHE A 30 2.16 -8.04 3.80
CA PHE A 30 1.82 -6.70 4.25
C PHE A 30 1.95 -6.60 5.77
N LEU A 31 2.64 -5.55 6.23
CA LEU A 31 2.60 -5.13 7.63
C LEU A 31 1.38 -4.23 7.86
N ILE A 32 0.64 -4.46 8.95
CA ILE A 32 -0.39 -3.53 9.40
C ILE A 32 0.27 -2.39 10.18
N VAL A 33 0.18 -1.18 9.66
CA VAL A 33 0.70 0.04 10.30
C VAL A 33 -0.46 0.85 10.87
N GLU A 34 -0.45 1.06 12.19
CA GLU A 34 -1.36 1.96 12.87
C GLU A 34 -0.74 3.36 12.94
N VAL A 35 -1.34 4.32 12.24
CA VAL A 35 -0.85 5.70 12.12
C VAL A 35 -1.62 6.58 13.08
N VAL A 36 -0.97 6.94 14.19
CA VAL A 36 -1.52 7.82 15.22
C VAL A 36 -1.10 9.25 14.91
N THR A 37 -1.93 9.98 14.15
CA THR A 37 -1.73 11.40 13.87
C THR A 37 -2.05 12.26 15.10
N PRO A 38 -1.64 13.54 15.11
CA PRO A 38 -2.16 14.50 16.07
C PRO A 38 -3.68 14.55 16.03
N ALA A 39 -4.29 14.71 17.20
CA ALA A 39 -5.72 14.61 17.38
C ALA A 39 -6.27 15.76 18.24
N LYS A 40 -7.54 16.08 18.04
CA LYS A 40 -8.29 17.09 18.81
C LYS A 40 -9.62 16.50 19.28
N GLN A 41 -10.16 17.03 20.38
CA GLN A 41 -11.54 16.72 20.76
C GLN A 41 -12.51 17.58 19.94
N VAL A 42 -13.58 16.97 19.47
CA VAL A 42 -14.70 17.66 18.83
C VAL A 42 -16.00 17.23 19.49
N TYR A 43 -16.98 18.13 19.52
CA TYR A 43 -18.33 17.81 19.96
C TYR A 43 -19.20 17.53 18.74
N ASP A 44 -19.72 16.31 18.65
CA ASP A 44 -20.42 15.76 17.49
C ASP A 44 -21.59 14.92 17.99
N ASP A 45 -22.80 15.18 17.49
CA ASP A 45 -24.04 14.48 17.87
C ASP A 45 -24.28 14.31 19.38
N GLY A 46 -23.95 15.34 20.16
CA GLY A 46 -24.19 15.34 21.60
C GLY A 46 -23.10 14.68 22.45
N ILE A 47 -22.04 14.13 21.83
CA ILE A 47 -20.93 13.46 22.50
C ILE A 47 -19.58 14.08 22.12
N TYR A 48 -18.59 14.01 23.01
CA TYR A 48 -17.22 14.37 22.68
C TYR A 48 -16.51 13.19 22.03
N ARG A 49 -15.87 13.44 20.89
CA ARG A 49 -15.12 12.45 20.10
C ARG A 49 -13.69 12.89 19.88
N VAL A 50 -12.79 11.92 19.70
CA VAL A 50 -11.39 12.19 19.34
C VAL A 50 -11.29 12.16 17.82
N GLN A 51 -10.90 13.28 17.20
CA GLN A 51 -10.68 13.38 15.77
C GLN A 51 -9.18 13.38 15.46
N PHE A 52 -8.73 12.37 14.72
CA PHE A 52 -7.38 12.25 14.18
C PHE A 52 -7.28 12.97 12.83
N SER A 53 -6.22 13.75 12.64
CA SER A 53 -5.93 14.45 11.37
C SER A 53 -5.81 13.50 10.17
N SER A 54 -6.13 14.02 8.98
CA SER A 54 -5.84 13.35 7.70
C SER A 54 -4.33 13.20 7.45
N PHE A 55 -3.95 12.16 6.71
CA PHE A 55 -2.59 11.95 6.23
C PHE A 55 -2.55 11.27 4.86
N TYR A 56 -1.39 11.31 4.21
CA TYR A 56 -1.10 10.50 3.03
C TYR A 56 0.32 9.91 3.11
N VAL A 57 0.53 8.81 2.41
CA VAL A 57 1.81 8.10 2.36
C VAL A 57 2.34 8.14 0.94
N VAL A 58 3.63 8.46 0.81
CA VAL A 58 4.37 8.34 -0.44
C VAL A 58 5.42 7.24 -0.34
N ASP A 59 5.68 6.56 -1.46
CA ASP A 59 6.80 5.61 -1.59
C ASP A 59 8.14 6.34 -1.78
N GLU A 60 9.22 5.58 -1.86
CA GLU A 60 10.59 6.07 -2.06
C GLU A 60 10.78 6.86 -3.37
N VAL A 61 9.91 6.67 -4.36
CA VAL A 61 9.94 7.36 -5.67
C VAL A 61 9.05 8.61 -5.64
N GLY A 62 8.36 8.88 -4.53
CA GLY A 62 7.47 10.02 -4.33
C GLY A 62 6.05 9.79 -4.83
N ASN A 63 5.66 8.56 -5.21
CA ASN A 63 4.29 8.26 -5.59
C ASN A 63 3.41 8.19 -4.36
N LYS A 64 2.26 8.86 -4.41
CA LYS A 64 1.24 8.72 -3.36
C LYS A 64 0.54 7.38 -3.50
N ILE A 65 0.70 6.52 -2.50
CA ILE A 65 0.14 5.16 -2.50
C ILE A 65 -1.10 5.01 -1.61
N ILE A 66 -1.20 5.83 -0.56
CA ILE A 66 -2.30 5.76 0.42
C ILE A 66 -2.72 7.19 0.80
N SER A 67 -4.03 7.38 0.99
CA SER A 67 -4.61 8.59 1.57
C SER A 67 -5.66 8.20 2.60
N SER A 68 -5.63 8.87 3.74
CA SER A 68 -6.65 8.76 4.78
C SER A 68 -7.21 10.14 5.08
N GLY A 69 -8.53 10.25 5.10
CA GLY A 69 -9.22 11.41 5.66
C GLY A 69 -9.07 11.48 7.17
N GLU A 70 -9.77 12.43 7.78
CA GLU A 70 -9.93 12.50 9.23
C GLU A 70 -10.70 11.27 9.71
N VAL A 71 -10.27 10.67 10.83
CA VAL A 71 -10.91 9.50 11.43
C VAL A 71 -11.24 9.77 12.88
N PHE A 72 -12.34 9.19 13.37
CA PHE A 72 -12.83 9.39 14.72
C PHE A 72 -12.58 8.18 15.60
N ASP A 73 -12.26 8.46 16.87
CA ASP A 73 -12.17 7.54 18.01
C ASP A 73 -11.03 6.53 17.94
N TYR A 74 -10.57 6.16 16.74
CA TYR A 74 -9.46 5.23 16.51
C TYR A 74 -8.52 5.73 15.42
N ALA A 75 -7.22 5.48 15.61
CA ALA A 75 -6.20 5.75 14.62
C ALA A 75 -6.38 4.89 13.36
N ALA A 76 -5.96 5.41 12.21
CA ALA A 76 -6.07 4.68 10.95
C ALA A 76 -5.10 3.49 10.89
N LYS A 77 -5.54 2.38 10.31
CA LYS A 77 -4.72 1.20 10.07
C LYS A 77 -4.57 0.98 8.57
N ILE A 78 -3.33 0.93 8.11
CA ILE A 78 -2.97 0.79 6.70
C ILE A 78 -2.11 -0.47 6.49
N LYS A 79 -2.09 -0.99 5.28
CA LYS A 79 -1.23 -2.12 4.90
C LYS A 79 -0.10 -1.61 4.02
N LEU A 80 1.14 -1.86 4.45
CA LEU A 80 2.34 -1.50 3.69
C LEU A 80 3.21 -2.73 3.48
N LYS A 81 3.83 -2.83 2.29
CA LYS A 81 4.90 -3.80 2.06
C LYS A 81 6.18 -3.30 2.71
N GLU A 82 7.16 -4.18 2.87
CA GLU A 82 8.51 -3.79 3.24
C GLU A 82 9.05 -2.69 2.31
N GLY A 83 9.72 -1.68 2.88
CA GLY A 83 10.23 -0.55 2.12
C GLY A 83 10.29 0.75 2.90
N PHE A 84 10.76 1.80 2.22
CA PHE A 84 10.87 3.15 2.77
C PHE A 84 9.70 4.01 2.30
N TYR A 85 9.13 4.78 3.23
CA TYR A 85 7.98 5.64 2.97
C TYR A 85 8.10 6.96 3.72
N THR A 86 7.36 7.95 3.25
CA THR A 86 7.16 9.20 3.99
C THR A 86 5.67 9.41 4.24
N ILE A 87 5.29 9.58 5.50
CA ILE A 87 3.94 9.97 5.91
C ILE A 87 3.88 11.48 6.00
N PHE A 88 2.93 12.10 5.30
CA PHE A 88 2.61 13.51 5.38
C PHE A 88 1.28 13.72 6.09
N TYR A 89 1.23 14.65 7.04
CA TYR A 89 0.07 14.87 7.91
C TYR A 89 -0.03 16.33 8.33
N LYS A 90 -1.21 16.74 8.82
CA LYS A 90 -1.38 18.06 9.45
C LYS A 90 -1.12 17.94 10.96
N ASN A 91 -0.21 18.76 11.47
CA ASN A 91 0.02 18.86 12.92
C ASN A 91 -1.09 19.67 13.61
N LEU A 92 -1.02 19.81 14.94
CA LEU A 92 -2.01 20.56 15.73
C LEU A 92 -2.15 22.04 15.33
N THR A 93 -1.14 22.61 14.67
CA THR A 93 -1.18 23.99 14.15
C THR A 93 -1.77 24.09 12.74
N GLY A 94 -2.17 22.97 12.14
CA GLY A 94 -2.66 22.87 10.76
C GLY A 94 -1.56 22.91 9.70
N LYS A 95 -0.29 22.95 10.09
CA LYS A 95 0.86 22.92 9.17
C LYS A 95 1.12 21.51 8.68
N LEU A 96 1.55 21.40 7.42
CA LEU A 96 2.01 20.14 6.85
C LEU A 96 3.34 19.74 7.50
N ALA A 97 3.37 18.54 8.08
CA ALA A 97 4.55 17.90 8.62
C ALA A 97 4.75 16.54 7.92
N GLN A 98 5.95 15.98 8.07
CA GLN A 98 6.29 14.68 7.49
C GLN A 98 7.11 13.82 8.44
N LYS A 99 7.00 12.49 8.30
CA LYS A 99 7.83 11.52 9.00
C LYS A 99 8.24 10.40 8.06
N GLU A 100 9.53 10.15 7.97
CA GLU A 100 10.08 9.01 7.26
C GLU A 100 9.95 7.74 8.11
N ILE A 101 9.61 6.64 7.46
CA ILE A 101 9.40 5.34 8.10
C ILE A 101 10.06 4.27 7.25
N ASN A 102 10.65 3.28 7.93
CA ASN A 102 11.15 2.07 7.29
C ASN A 102 10.31 0.89 7.77
N ILE A 103 9.67 0.19 6.83
CA ILE A 103 8.83 -0.97 7.09
C ILE A 103 9.69 -2.22 6.89
N THR A 104 9.88 -2.95 7.98
CA THR A 104 10.57 -4.26 8.00
C THR A 104 9.57 -5.37 8.33
N LYS A 105 9.97 -6.63 8.09
CA LYS A 105 9.14 -7.83 8.36
C LYS A 105 8.46 -7.80 9.73
N GLY A 106 7.17 -8.12 9.76
CA GLY A 106 6.39 -8.26 10.98
C GLY A 106 4.88 -8.29 10.70
N ASN A 107 4.09 -8.31 11.77
CA ASN A 107 2.61 -8.35 11.67
C ASN A 107 1.95 -7.00 11.96
N MET A 108 2.50 -6.20 12.89
CA MET A 108 1.93 -4.91 13.28
C MET A 108 3.00 -3.91 13.74
N LEU A 109 2.86 -2.64 13.34
CA LEU A 109 3.69 -1.51 13.78
C LEU A 109 2.79 -0.31 14.10
N GLN A 110 3.04 0.37 15.22
CA GLN A 110 2.36 1.62 15.56
C GLN A 110 3.32 2.79 15.33
N ILE A 111 2.87 3.83 14.63
CA ILE A 111 3.63 5.03 14.31
C ILE A 111 2.89 6.24 14.88
N ARG A 112 3.49 6.89 15.88
CA ARG A 112 3.00 8.14 16.45
C ARG A 112 3.63 9.34 15.75
N LEU A 113 2.83 10.35 15.50
CA LEU A 113 3.17 11.59 14.78
C LEU A 113 2.85 12.78 15.68
N ASP A 114 3.70 13.80 15.66
CA ASP A 114 3.71 14.91 16.62
C ASP A 114 3.08 16.21 16.06
#